data_AF-A0A6A4SWY3-F1
#
_entry.id   AF-A0A6A4SWY3-F1
#
_cell.length_a   1.000
_cell.length_b   1.000
_cell.length_c   1.000
_cell.angle_alpha   90.00
_cell.angle_beta   90.00
_cell.angle_gamma   90.00
#
_symmetry.space_group_name_H-M   'P 1'
#
loop_
_entity.id
_entity.type
_entity.pdbx_description
1 polymer ?
#
loop_
_entity_poly.entity_id
_entity_poly.type
_entity_poly.pdbx_seq_one_letter_code
_entity_poly.pdbx_strand_id
1 'polypeptide(L)'
;MAASSGRAQRSGNKGAASGRGKFSLTDDKMRCTWGASDSGVAVRLSVKCENPEARAKGGTTDMRCEYDAKPQGCRGYRSDPKGFWKQVARALKRLQGKVCQDERALVKASMCKRAPRDAHFKLDVSSAVSSASGGDPETPPPRSTATARPTAGRGCTRRADHRQTAEEYCNSSWASVCSFLFSMMQSDDC
;
A
#
# COMPACT_ATOMS: atom_id res chain seq x y z
N MET A 1 25.13 35.64 32.76
CA MET A 1 24.46 35.34 31.48
C MET A 1 25.22 34.22 30.78
N ALA A 2 24.62 33.05 30.62
CA ALA A 2 25.00 32.07 29.60
C ALA A 2 23.86 31.04 29.49
N ALA A 3 22.97 31.24 28.51
CA ALA A 3 21.92 30.29 28.19
C ALA A 3 22.52 29.16 27.32
N SER A 4 22.74 27.99 27.91
CA SER A 4 23.10 26.77 27.18
C SER A 4 21.87 26.26 26.43
N SER A 5 21.85 26.52 25.13
CA SER A 5 20.82 26.07 24.20
C SER A 5 20.73 24.53 24.21
N GLY A 6 19.60 24.01 24.71
CA GLY A 6 19.26 22.60 24.67
C GLY A 6 19.12 22.12 23.23
N ARG A 7 20.12 21.39 22.73
CA ARG A 7 20.06 20.73 21.43
C ARG A 7 19.10 19.55 21.54
N ALA A 8 17.84 19.76 21.15
CA ALA A 8 16.84 18.71 21.01
C ALA A 8 17.45 17.53 20.24
N GLN A 9 17.70 16.45 20.97
CA GLN A 9 18.44 15.30 20.50
C GLN A 9 17.68 14.68 19.32
N ARG A 10 18.34 14.57 18.16
CA ARG A 10 17.88 13.91 16.92
C ARG A 10 17.47 12.44 17.17
N SER A 11 16.35 12.21 17.85
CA SER A 11 15.85 10.89 18.19
C SER A 11 15.55 10.06 16.93
N GLY A 12 15.08 10.72 15.86
CA GLY A 12 14.79 10.05 14.58
C GLY A 12 16.00 9.42 13.87
N ASN A 13 17.23 9.86 14.15
CA ASN A 13 18.43 9.36 13.46
C ASN A 13 19.01 8.10 14.11
N LYS A 14 18.71 7.86 15.40
CA LYS A 14 19.14 6.63 16.11
C LYS A 14 18.37 5.41 15.60
N GLY A 15 17.05 5.54 15.44
CA GLY A 15 16.22 4.46 14.88
C GLY A 15 16.66 4.07 13.47
N ALA A 16 16.91 5.07 12.61
CA ALA A 16 17.32 4.84 11.23
C ALA A 16 18.61 4.02 11.14
N ALA A 17 19.58 4.20 12.03
CA ALA A 17 20.80 3.40 12.05
C ALA A 17 20.56 1.92 12.39
N SER A 18 19.40 1.59 12.97
CA SER A 18 18.99 0.23 13.36
C SER A 18 17.93 -0.35 12.41
N GLY A 19 17.78 0.19 11.20
CA GLY A 19 16.86 -0.35 10.19
C GLY A 19 15.38 -0.08 10.43
N ARG A 20 15.02 0.92 11.23
CA ARG A 20 13.62 1.37 11.41
C ARG A 20 13.53 2.88 11.46
N GLY A 21 12.37 3.47 11.19
CA GLY A 21 12.26 4.92 11.30
C GLY A 21 10.89 5.47 10.99
N LYS A 22 10.82 6.81 10.90
CA LYS A 22 9.62 7.56 10.55
C LYS A 22 9.94 8.71 9.61
N PHE A 23 8.99 9.06 8.76
CA PHE A 23 9.03 10.22 7.86
C PHE A 23 7.60 10.69 7.60
N SER A 24 7.46 11.83 6.93
CA SER A 24 6.15 12.36 6.52
C SER A 24 6.12 12.48 5.01
N LEU A 25 4.95 12.20 4.43
CA LEU A 25 4.61 12.53 3.05
C LEU A 25 4.00 13.93 3.06
N THR A 26 4.62 14.86 2.33
CA THR A 26 4.20 16.26 2.34
C THR A 26 2.88 16.44 1.58
N ASP A 27 2.73 15.75 0.46
CA ASP A 27 1.58 15.90 -0.44
C ASP A 27 0.30 15.36 0.20
N ASP A 28 0.37 14.18 0.83
CA ASP A 28 -0.79 13.50 1.43
C ASP A 28 -0.97 13.79 2.94
N LYS A 29 -0.08 14.60 3.52
CA LYS A 29 0.03 14.86 4.98
C LYS A 29 0.10 13.58 5.83
N MET A 30 0.53 12.47 5.26
CA MET A 30 0.62 11.19 5.96
C MET A 30 1.87 11.09 6.82
N ARG A 31 1.72 10.50 8.01
CA ARG A 31 2.84 10.11 8.87
C ARG A 31 3.17 8.65 8.61
N CYS A 32 4.39 8.40 8.16
CA CYS A 32 4.86 7.07 7.82
C CYS A 32 5.88 6.55 8.83
N THR A 33 5.82 5.25 9.07
CA THR A 33 6.81 4.44 9.80
C THR A 33 7.31 3.35 8.88
N TRP A 34 8.55 2.94 9.07
CA TRP A 34 9.13 1.84 8.31
C TRP A 34 10.02 0.98 9.19
N GLY A 35 10.16 -0.28 8.82
CA GLY A 35 11.07 -1.19 9.48
C GLY A 35 11.55 -2.31 8.58
N ALA A 36 12.80 -2.70 8.79
CA ALA A 36 13.44 -3.78 8.08
C ALA A 36 13.44 -5.09 8.90
N SER A 37 13.25 -6.19 8.18
CA SER A 37 13.37 -7.56 8.64
C SER A 37 14.34 -8.29 7.71
N ASP A 38 15.41 -8.86 8.26
CA ASP A 38 16.44 -9.57 7.50
C ASP A 38 16.23 -11.08 7.65
N SER A 39 16.05 -11.79 6.54
CA SER A 39 15.92 -13.26 6.50
C SER A 39 17.25 -13.97 6.17
N GLY A 40 18.35 -13.22 6.04
CA GLY A 40 19.67 -13.71 5.62
C GLY A 40 19.85 -13.77 4.10
N VAL A 41 18.80 -14.11 3.35
CA VAL A 41 18.81 -14.16 1.88
C VAL A 41 18.27 -12.87 1.26
N ALA A 42 17.16 -12.38 1.79
CA ALA A 42 16.53 -11.14 1.39
C ALA A 42 16.20 -10.29 2.62
N VAL A 43 16.17 -8.99 2.41
CA VAL A 43 15.75 -8.02 3.41
C VAL A 43 14.44 -7.42 2.95
N ARG A 44 13.46 -7.48 3.84
CA ARG A 44 12.12 -6.93 3.64
C ARG A 44 11.97 -5.64 4.43
N LEU A 45 11.43 -4.62 3.78
CA LEU A 45 11.20 -3.30 4.32
C LEU A 45 9.69 -3.03 4.31
N SER A 46 9.05 -3.10 5.48
CA SER A 46 7.63 -2.78 5.63
C SER A 46 7.46 -1.28 5.89
N VAL A 47 6.54 -0.65 5.18
CA VAL A 47 6.17 0.77 5.34
C VAL A 47 4.69 0.86 5.71
N LYS A 48 4.37 1.66 6.72
CA LYS A 48 3.00 1.97 7.14
C LYS A 48 2.84 3.48 7.25
N CYS A 49 1.90 4.05 6.52
CA CYS A 49 1.53 5.45 6.51
C CYS A 49 0.12 5.63 7.04
N GLU A 50 -0.10 6.70 7.80
CA GLU A 50 -1.40 7.04 8.38
C GLU A 50 -1.69 8.52 8.17
N ASN A 51 -2.89 8.82 7.70
CA ASN A 51 -3.43 10.17 7.61
C ASN A 51 -4.36 10.44 8.82
N PRO A 52 -3.91 11.22 9.82
CA PRO A 52 -4.77 11.56 10.95
C PRO A 52 -5.94 12.48 10.55
N GLU A 53 -5.79 13.30 9.49
CA GLU A 53 -6.82 14.25 9.05
C GLU A 53 -7.94 13.58 8.24
N ALA A 54 -7.63 12.52 7.49
CA ALA A 54 -8.59 11.81 6.65
C ALA A 54 -9.75 11.21 7.45
N ARG A 55 -9.51 10.80 8.71
CA ARG A 55 -10.57 10.28 9.59
C ARG A 55 -11.70 11.28 9.86
N ALA A 56 -11.41 12.59 9.77
CA ALA A 56 -12.39 13.64 10.00
C ALA A 56 -12.93 14.26 8.71
N LYS A 57 -12.15 14.24 7.62
CA LYS A 57 -12.49 14.93 6.35
C LYS A 57 -12.87 13.97 5.22
N GLY A 58 -12.79 12.67 5.45
CA GLY A 58 -12.85 11.64 4.40
C GLY A 58 -11.52 11.48 3.67
N GLY A 59 -11.39 10.37 2.95
CA GLY A 59 -10.21 10.02 2.15
C GLY A 59 -9.39 8.86 2.73
N THR A 60 -8.20 8.63 2.16
CA THR A 60 -7.30 7.55 2.55
C THR A 60 -6.77 7.76 3.96
N THR A 61 -7.15 6.88 4.89
CA THR A 61 -6.76 6.92 6.31
C THR A 61 -5.41 6.29 6.56
N ASP A 62 -5.07 5.27 5.79
CA ASP A 62 -3.84 4.52 5.96
C ASP A 62 -3.44 3.80 4.69
N MET A 63 -2.15 3.53 4.60
CA MET A 63 -1.53 2.81 3.51
C MET A 63 -0.40 1.94 4.07
N ARG A 64 -0.25 0.73 3.56
CA ARG A 64 0.83 -0.18 3.93
C ARG A 64 1.37 -0.89 2.71
N CYS A 65 2.68 -1.11 2.66
CA CYS A 65 3.31 -1.92 1.62
C CYS A 65 4.64 -2.51 2.11
N GLU A 66 5.18 -3.43 1.34
CA GLU A 66 6.47 -4.08 1.56
C GLU A 66 7.39 -3.87 0.35
N TYR A 67 8.68 -3.75 0.64
CA TYR A 67 9.73 -3.71 -0.37
C TYR A 67 10.75 -4.82 -0.10
N ASP A 68 11.23 -5.48 -1.14
CA ASP A 68 12.24 -6.54 -1.02
C ASP A 68 13.56 -6.14 -1.71
N ALA A 69 14.68 -6.54 -1.10
CA ALA A 69 16.03 -6.37 -1.63
C ALA A 69 16.97 -7.50 -1.20
N LYS A 70 18.08 -7.66 -1.91
CA LYS A 70 19.23 -8.49 -1.54
C LYS A 70 20.47 -7.61 -1.30
N PRO A 71 20.52 -6.84 -0.21
CA PRO A 71 21.58 -5.87 0.03
C PRO A 71 22.97 -6.51 0.24
N GLN A 72 23.04 -7.82 0.45
CA GLN A 72 24.30 -8.58 0.51
C GLN A 72 25.14 -8.47 -0.78
N GLY A 73 24.49 -8.25 -1.94
CA GLY A 73 25.17 -7.96 -3.20
C GLY A 73 25.86 -6.59 -3.26
N CYS A 74 25.62 -5.72 -2.26
CA CYS A 74 26.26 -4.42 -2.12
C CYS A 74 27.35 -4.46 -1.04
N ARG A 75 28.61 -4.25 -1.44
CA ARG A 75 29.73 -4.18 -0.48
C ARG A 75 29.54 -3.08 0.59
N GLY A 76 28.95 -1.95 0.21
CA GLY A 76 28.66 -0.85 1.12
C GLY A 76 27.76 -1.24 2.29
N TYR A 77 26.78 -2.13 2.08
CA TYR A 77 25.91 -2.63 3.15
C TYR A 77 26.72 -3.40 4.20
N ARG A 78 27.64 -4.26 3.76
CA ARG A 78 28.49 -5.08 4.64
C ARG A 78 29.49 -4.23 5.43
N SER A 79 30.02 -3.18 4.81
CA SER A 79 31.02 -2.30 5.45
C SER A 79 30.40 -1.28 6.41
N ASP A 80 29.24 -0.71 6.08
CA ASP A 80 28.55 0.27 6.94
C ASP A 80 27.02 0.08 6.94
N PRO A 81 26.51 -0.94 7.67
CA PRO A 81 25.07 -1.17 7.79
C PRO A 81 24.31 0.04 8.35
N LYS A 82 24.91 0.77 9.30
CA LYS A 82 24.29 1.95 9.92
C LYS A 82 24.13 3.09 8.92
N GLY A 83 25.15 3.34 8.09
CA GLY A 83 25.07 4.33 7.01
C GLY A 83 24.11 3.91 5.92
N PHE A 84 24.07 2.62 5.58
CA PHE A 84 23.11 2.07 4.61
C PHE A 84 21.68 2.41 5.01
N TRP A 85 21.29 2.10 6.25
CA TRP A 85 19.93 2.36 6.71
C TRP A 85 19.58 3.85 6.80
N LYS A 86 20.55 4.72 7.15
CA LYS A 86 20.33 6.17 7.06
C LYS A 86 20.11 6.64 5.61
N GLN A 87 20.75 6.01 4.63
CA GLN A 87 20.53 6.32 3.22
C GLN A 87 19.17 5.81 2.73
N VAL A 88 18.74 4.62 3.16
CA VAL A 88 17.39 4.08 2.92
C VAL A 88 16.32 5.04 3.47
N ALA A 89 16.48 5.50 4.71
CA ALA A 89 15.58 6.47 5.34
C ALA A 89 15.43 7.76 4.53
N ARG A 90 16.54 8.27 3.98
CA ARG A 90 16.57 9.45 3.12
C ARG A 90 15.93 9.19 1.76
N ALA A 91 16.15 8.00 1.19
CA ALA A 91 15.57 7.62 -0.08
C ALA A 91 14.04 7.51 0.00
N LEU A 92 13.50 6.88 1.05
CA LEU A 92 12.05 6.84 1.32
C LEU A 92 11.44 8.24 1.38
N LYS A 93 12.06 9.14 2.16
CA LYS A 93 11.62 10.53 2.24
C LYS A 93 11.65 11.24 0.88
N ARG A 94 12.58 10.91 -0.01
CA ARG A 94 12.67 11.54 -1.34
C ARG A 94 11.62 11.00 -2.31
N LEU A 95 11.10 9.79 -2.10
CA LEU A 95 10.08 9.21 -2.97
C LEU A 95 8.71 9.91 -2.84
N GLN A 96 8.40 10.49 -1.67
CA GLN A 96 7.14 11.22 -1.43
C GLN A 96 5.92 10.42 -1.93
N GLY A 97 5.02 11.00 -2.73
CA GLY A 97 3.81 10.34 -3.24
C GLY A 97 4.05 9.05 -4.04
N LYS A 98 5.29 8.69 -4.36
CA LYS A 98 5.64 7.41 -5.01
C LYS A 98 5.72 6.23 -4.04
N VAL A 99 5.78 6.49 -2.73
CA VAL A 99 5.83 5.45 -1.70
C VAL A 99 4.57 4.58 -1.78
N CYS A 100 4.75 3.26 -1.81
CA CYS A 100 3.70 2.25 -1.97
C CYS A 100 2.83 2.34 -3.25
N GLN A 101 3.14 3.24 -4.19
CA GLN A 101 2.35 3.45 -5.41
C GLN A 101 3.12 3.09 -6.69
N ASP A 102 4.38 3.51 -6.79
CA ASP A 102 5.17 3.36 -8.02
C ASP A 102 6.12 2.15 -7.93
N GLU A 103 5.80 1.07 -8.65
CA GLU A 103 6.64 -0.14 -8.71
C GLU A 103 8.04 0.14 -9.30
N ARG A 104 8.16 1.13 -10.17
CA ARG A 104 9.43 1.47 -10.85
C ARG A 104 10.32 2.31 -9.93
N ALA A 105 9.76 2.95 -8.91
CA ALA A 105 10.48 3.77 -7.94
C ALA A 105 11.22 2.90 -6.90
N LEU A 106 12.50 2.64 -7.16
CA LEU A 106 13.36 1.90 -6.23
C LEU A 106 13.83 2.77 -5.05
N VAL A 107 13.83 2.20 -3.84
CA VAL A 107 14.48 2.81 -2.67
C VAL A 107 15.97 2.46 -2.72
N LYS A 108 16.79 3.41 -3.19
CA LYS A 108 18.22 3.21 -3.42
C LYS A 108 19.08 3.83 -2.31
N ALA A 109 19.88 3.01 -1.63
CA ALA A 109 21.01 3.50 -0.86
C ALA A 109 22.13 3.96 -1.83
N SER A 110 22.61 5.20 -1.68
CA SER A 110 23.62 5.77 -2.58
C SER A 110 24.94 5.01 -2.59
N MET A 111 25.32 4.39 -1.47
CA MET A 111 26.50 3.52 -1.38
C MET A 111 26.39 2.25 -2.22
N CYS A 112 25.17 1.89 -2.64
CA CYS A 112 24.89 0.72 -3.48
C CYS A 112 24.58 1.13 -4.93
N LYS A 113 24.85 2.36 -5.36
CA LYS A 113 24.48 2.86 -6.71
C LYS A 113 24.96 1.97 -7.87
N ARG A 114 26.09 1.28 -7.70
CA ARG A 114 26.69 0.37 -8.69
C ARG A 114 26.38 -1.10 -8.43
N ALA A 115 25.60 -1.42 -7.40
CA ALA A 115 25.22 -2.79 -7.09
C ALA A 115 24.19 -3.29 -8.12
N PRO A 116 24.01 -4.63 -8.24
CA PRO A 116 22.96 -5.20 -9.06
C PRO A 116 21.56 -4.69 -8.67
N ARG A 117 20.61 -4.74 -9.60
CA ARG A 117 19.28 -4.14 -9.41
C ARG A 117 18.53 -4.71 -8.21
N ASP A 118 18.71 -6.00 -7.91
CA ASP A 118 18.09 -6.68 -6.78
C ASP A 118 18.69 -6.28 -5.42
N ALA A 119 19.84 -5.60 -5.37
CA ALA A 119 20.37 -5.00 -4.14
C ALA A 119 19.63 -3.71 -3.72
N HIS A 120 18.73 -3.21 -4.57
CA HIS A 120 17.85 -2.08 -4.27
C HIS A 120 16.46 -2.58 -3.90
N PHE A 121 15.83 -1.92 -2.94
CA PHE A 121 14.47 -2.22 -2.51
C PHE A 121 13.48 -1.90 -3.62
N LYS A 122 12.76 -2.92 -4.05
CA LYS A 122 11.67 -2.86 -5.03
C LYS A 122 10.34 -3.09 -4.31
N LEU A 123 9.31 -2.31 -4.65
CA LEU A 123 7.96 -2.50 -4.14
C LEU A 123 7.43 -3.89 -4.54
N ASP A 124 6.91 -4.62 -3.58
CA ASP A 124 6.01 -5.74 -3.84
C ASP A 124 4.59 -5.17 -4.00
N VAL A 125 4.15 -5.03 -5.24
CA VAL A 125 2.84 -4.41 -5.57
C VAL A 125 1.69 -5.19 -4.93
N SER A 126 1.83 -6.51 -4.77
CA SER A 126 0.79 -7.34 -4.16
C SER A 126 0.59 -7.07 -2.66
N SER A 127 1.60 -6.48 -2.01
CA SER A 127 1.56 -6.12 -0.59
C SER A 127 0.96 -4.74 -0.32
N ALA A 128 0.76 -3.93 -1.36
CA ALA A 128 0.28 -2.56 -1.22
C ALA A 128 -1.23 -2.53 -0.93
N VAL A 129 -1.60 -2.03 0.24
CA VAL A 129 -2.99 -1.88 0.68
C VAL A 129 -3.23 -0.45 1.15
N SER A 130 -4.42 0.09 0.86
CA SER A 130 -4.86 1.40 1.31
C SER A 130 -6.28 1.32 1.86
N SER A 131 -6.53 1.96 2.99
CA SER A 131 -7.87 2.05 3.60
C SER A 131 -8.36 3.48 3.54
N ALA A 132 -9.67 3.68 3.37
CA ALA A 132 -10.30 5.00 3.34
C ALA A 132 -11.47 5.06 4.32
N SER A 133 -11.68 6.22 4.95
CA SER A 133 -12.86 6.46 5.78
C SER A 133 -13.95 7.13 4.95
N GLY A 134 -15.01 6.37 4.68
CA GLY A 134 -16.37 6.86 4.42
C GLY A 134 -17.21 6.67 5.68
N GLY A 135 -18.15 7.58 5.93
CA GLY A 135 -18.92 7.63 7.19
C GLY A 135 -19.87 6.44 7.42
N ASP A 136 -19.75 5.93 8.64
CA ASP A 136 -20.67 5.14 9.50
C ASP A 136 -20.86 3.60 9.30
N PRO A 137 -20.94 2.82 10.42
CA PRO A 137 -20.59 1.41 10.52
C PRO A 137 -21.77 0.49 10.89
N GLU A 138 -21.58 -0.83 10.88
CA GLU A 138 -22.18 -1.70 11.90
C GLU A 138 -21.44 -3.05 11.93
N THR A 139 -20.96 -3.45 13.11
CA THR A 139 -20.84 -4.86 13.48
C THR A 139 -21.68 -5.05 14.73
N PRO A 140 -22.51 -6.10 14.81
CA PRO A 140 -22.33 -7.05 15.90
C PRO A 140 -22.34 -8.54 15.45
N PRO A 141 -21.90 -9.48 16.32
CA PRO A 141 -21.44 -10.82 15.93
C PRO A 141 -22.51 -11.94 16.16
N PRO A 142 -22.15 -13.24 16.23
CA PRO A 142 -22.58 -14.32 15.34
C PRO A 142 -23.80 -15.14 15.85
N ARG A 143 -24.72 -15.58 14.97
CA ARG A 143 -25.48 -16.84 15.18
C ARG A 143 -26.19 -17.36 13.92
N SER A 144 -25.93 -18.63 13.61
CA SER A 144 -26.65 -19.49 12.67
C SER A 144 -28.15 -19.63 13.01
N THR A 145 -29.04 -19.64 12.01
CA THR A 145 -29.93 -20.78 11.66
C THR A 145 -30.94 -20.42 10.56
N ALA A 146 -31.00 -21.31 9.57
CA ALA A 146 -32.15 -21.77 8.78
C ALA A 146 -33.18 -20.77 8.21
N THR A 147 -33.19 -20.72 6.89
CA THR A 147 -34.25 -20.28 5.99
C THR A 147 -35.59 -21.00 6.21
N ALA A 148 -36.69 -20.24 6.28
CA ALA A 148 -38.01 -20.65 5.78
C ALA A 148 -38.81 -19.43 5.25
N ARG A 149 -39.07 -19.51 3.93
CA ARG A 149 -39.90 -18.79 2.93
C ARG A 149 -41.33 -18.33 3.39
N PRO A 150 -42.20 -17.74 2.50
CA PRO A 150 -42.17 -16.53 1.63
C PRO A 150 -43.33 -15.55 1.90
N THR A 151 -43.23 -14.26 1.53
CA THR A 151 -44.34 -13.58 0.79
C THR A 151 -43.85 -12.37 -0.01
N ALA A 152 -44.49 -12.17 -1.16
CA ALA A 152 -44.04 -11.39 -2.30
C ALA A 152 -44.19 -9.86 -2.15
N GLY A 153 -43.25 -9.14 -2.76
CA GLY A 153 -43.32 -7.70 -2.98
C GLY A 153 -42.44 -7.27 -4.15
N ARG A 154 -43.01 -7.29 -5.35
CA ARG A 154 -42.68 -6.53 -6.58
C ARG A 154 -41.21 -6.22 -6.89
N GLY A 155 -40.70 -6.87 -7.94
CA GLY A 155 -39.53 -6.45 -8.71
C GLY A 155 -39.31 -7.43 -9.87
N CYS A 156 -39.29 -6.91 -11.10
CA CYS A 156 -39.26 -7.67 -12.36
C CYS A 156 -38.28 -8.85 -12.37
N THR A 157 -38.79 -10.05 -12.64
CA THR A 157 -37.98 -11.23 -12.93
C THR A 157 -37.81 -11.39 -14.44
N ARG A 158 -36.62 -11.08 -14.95
CA ARG A 158 -35.95 -11.88 -16.00
C ARG A 158 -34.45 -11.66 -15.89
N ARG A 159 -33.78 -12.39 -14.99
CA ARG A 159 -32.34 -12.64 -15.13
C ARG A 159 -32.16 -13.55 -16.35
N ALA A 160 -31.98 -12.94 -17.52
CA ALA A 160 -31.29 -13.61 -18.61
C ALA A 160 -29.80 -13.63 -18.23
N ASP A 161 -29.22 -14.82 -18.22
CA ASP A 161 -27.84 -15.07 -17.82
C ASP A 161 -26.88 -14.44 -18.86
N HIS A 162 -26.63 -13.13 -18.73
CA HIS A 162 -25.75 -12.34 -19.61
C HIS A 162 -24.32 -12.92 -19.71
N ARG A 163 -23.94 -13.77 -18.74
CA ARG A 163 -22.66 -14.45 -18.73
C ARG A 163 -22.55 -15.49 -19.84
N GLN A 164 -23.63 -16.18 -20.18
CA GLN A 164 -23.62 -17.21 -21.22
C GLN A 164 -23.67 -16.61 -22.64
N THR A 165 -24.40 -15.50 -22.83
CA THR A 165 -24.47 -14.80 -24.12
C THR A 165 -23.18 -14.06 -24.47
N ALA A 166 -22.47 -13.52 -23.47
CA ALA A 166 -21.19 -12.85 -23.67
C ALA A 166 -20.07 -13.83 -24.09
N GLU A 167 -20.18 -15.12 -23.75
CA GLU A 167 -19.19 -16.15 -24.09
C GLU A 167 -19.27 -16.60 -25.57
N GLU A 168 -20.44 -16.49 -26.23
CA GLU A 168 -20.60 -16.86 -27.65
C GLU A 168 -20.17 -15.75 -28.63
N TYR A 169 -20.20 -14.47 -28.21
CA TYR A 169 -19.86 -13.33 -29.07
C TYR A 169 -18.57 -12.59 -28.68
N CYS A 170 -18.09 -12.75 -27.45
CA CYS A 170 -17.00 -11.95 -26.92
C CYS A 170 -15.80 -12.85 -26.55
N ASN A 171 -14.63 -12.55 -27.13
CA ASN A 171 -13.39 -13.26 -26.85
C ASN A 171 -13.13 -13.27 -25.33
N SER A 172 -12.64 -14.38 -24.78
CA SER A 172 -12.50 -14.62 -23.33
C SER A 172 -11.74 -13.51 -22.59
N SER A 173 -10.87 -12.79 -23.30
CA SER A 173 -10.12 -11.66 -22.76
C SER A 173 -10.95 -10.39 -22.50
N TRP A 174 -12.21 -10.32 -22.93
CA TRP A 174 -13.07 -9.11 -22.83
C TRP A 174 -14.49 -9.39 -22.34
N ALA A 175 -14.80 -10.63 -21.95
CA ALA A 175 -16.14 -11.05 -21.50
C ALA A 175 -16.70 -10.18 -20.35
N SER A 176 -15.84 -9.70 -19.45
CA SER A 176 -16.20 -8.82 -18.32
C SER A 176 -16.69 -7.44 -18.78
N VAL A 177 -16.08 -6.91 -19.85
CA VAL A 177 -16.40 -5.59 -20.41
C VAL A 177 -17.64 -5.68 -21.29
N CYS A 178 -17.77 -6.75 -22.08
CA CYS A 178 -18.98 -7.05 -22.85
C CYS A 178 -20.21 -7.20 -21.94
N SER A 179 -20.10 -7.96 -20.85
CA SER A 179 -21.20 -8.15 -19.90
C SER A 179 -21.63 -6.82 -19.27
N PHE A 180 -20.66 -5.96 -18.95
CA PHE A 180 -20.93 -4.63 -18.40
C PHE A 180 -21.63 -3.71 -19.41
N LEU A 181 -21.16 -3.67 -20.65
CA LEU A 181 -21.77 -2.87 -21.72
C LEU A 181 -23.19 -3.32 -22.06
N PHE A 182 -23.45 -4.63 -22.13
CA PHE A 182 -24.80 -5.15 -22.35
C PHE A 182 -25.74 -4.88 -21.17
N SER A 183 -25.23 -4.96 -19.93
CA SER A 183 -25.99 -4.56 -18.75
C SER A 183 -26.28 -3.06 -18.74
N MET A 184 -25.41 -2.23 -19.33
CA MET A 184 -25.59 -0.79 -19.39
C MET A 184 -26.53 -0.36 -20.52
N MET A 185 -26.58 -1.08 -21.64
CA MET A 185 -27.52 -0.81 -22.74
C MET A 185 -28.96 -1.32 -22.47
N GLN A 186 -29.16 -2.18 -21.47
CA GLN A 186 -30.50 -2.57 -20.99
C GLN A 186 -31.03 -1.67 -19.87
N SER A 187 -30.31 -0.60 -19.50
CA SER A 187 -30.75 0.33 -18.44
C SER A 187 -31.83 1.31 -18.90
N ASP A 188 -32.13 1.38 -20.20
CA ASP A 188 -33.18 2.22 -20.77
C ASP A 188 -34.30 1.33 -21.33
N ASP A 189 -35.10 0.75 -20.44
CA ASP A 189 -36.55 0.55 -20.65
C ASP A 189 -37.22 0.16 -19.32
N CYS A 190 -37.60 1.18 -18.57
CA CYS A 190 -38.78 1.26 -17.70
C CYS A 190 -39.22 2.73 -17.63
#